data_AF-A0A8S3HTE0-F1
#
_entry.id   AF-A0A8S3HTE0-F1
#
_cell.length_a   1.000
_cell.length_b   1.000
_cell.length_c   1.000
_cell.angle_alpha   90.00
_cell.angle_beta   90.00
_cell.angle_gamma   90.00
#
_symmetry.space_group_name_H-M   'P 1'
#
loop_
_entity.id
_entity.type
_entity.pdbx_description
1 polymer ?
#
loop_
_entity_poly.entity_id
_entity_poly.type
_entity_poly.pdbx_seq_one_letter_code
_entity_poly.pdbx_strand_id
1 'polypeptide(L)'
;MLHAGIEALFGRNRDGHRTRHIFHLRRRHHNHDHKDEHYDLSKFFLEKPQLDKLSIHDSTFAFGAMQGWRSTMEDKHKHLIPFDNHAWKSWSYFSIFDGHN
;
A
#
# COMPACT_ATOMS: atom_id res chain seq x y z
N MET A 1 10.27 -16.52 15.79
CA MET A 1 9.51 -15.57 16.62
C MET A 1 9.14 -14.35 15.77
N LEU A 2 8.02 -14.41 15.06
CA LEU A 2 7.48 -13.32 14.24
C LEU A 2 6.30 -12.72 14.99
N HIS A 3 6.53 -11.75 15.88
CA HIS A 3 5.43 -11.13 16.65
C HIS A 3 5.53 -9.61 16.83
N ALA A 4 6.51 -8.93 16.23
CA ALA A 4 6.70 -7.49 16.48
C ALA A 4 6.13 -6.55 15.41
N GLY A 5 5.58 -7.05 14.31
CA GLY A 5 5.26 -6.22 13.13
C GLY A 5 3.83 -5.65 13.03
N ILE A 6 2.87 -6.17 13.78
CA ILE A 6 1.44 -5.80 13.62
C ILE A 6 1.00 -4.72 14.62
N GLU A 7 1.72 -4.53 15.73
CA GLU A 7 1.32 -3.55 16.77
C GLU A 7 1.55 -2.08 16.35
N ALA A 8 2.39 -1.81 15.34
CA ALA A 8 2.67 -0.44 14.88
C ALA A 8 1.52 0.20 14.06
N LEU A 9 0.52 -0.58 13.65
CA LEU A 9 -0.65 -0.10 12.89
C LEU A 9 -1.89 0.14 13.75
N PHE A 10 -1.87 -0.26 15.02
CA PHE A 10 -2.98 -0.08 15.96
C PHE A 10 -2.46 0.64 17.20
N GLY A 11 -2.60 1.97 17.23
CA GLY A 11 -2.31 2.74 18.43
C GLY A 11 -3.17 2.25 19.59
N ARG A 12 -2.55 1.60 20.59
CA ARG A 12 -3.19 1.30 21.87
C ARG A 12 -3.17 2.56 22.74
N ASN A 13 -4.34 2.99 23.22
CA ASN A 13 -4.40 3.88 24.38
C ASN A 13 -4.06 3.09 25.65
N ARG A 14 -3.63 3.81 26.71
CA ARG A 14 -3.16 3.24 27.99
C ARG A 14 -4.20 2.40 28.75
N ASP A 15 -5.46 2.39 28.31
CA ASP A 15 -6.58 1.81 29.04
C ASP A 15 -7.08 0.48 28.42
N GLY A 16 -6.35 -0.08 27.45
CA GLY A 16 -6.57 -1.47 26.97
C GLY A 16 -7.80 -1.70 26.06
N HIS A 17 -8.61 -0.69 25.77
CA HIS A 17 -9.73 -0.83 24.84
C HIS A 17 -9.33 -0.61 23.36
N ARG A 18 -9.74 -1.54 22.48
CA ARG A 18 -9.57 -1.45 21.01
C ARG A 18 -10.47 -0.36 20.44
N THR A 19 -9.89 0.76 20.03
CA THR A 19 -10.58 1.80 19.26
C THR A 19 -10.77 1.36 17.81
N ARG A 20 -12.02 1.12 17.40
CA ARG A 20 -12.43 0.80 16.01
C ARG A 20 -12.49 2.04 15.09
N HIS A 21 -11.63 3.04 15.29
CA HIS A 21 -11.69 4.29 14.50
C HIS A 21 -10.29 4.78 14.14
N ILE A 22 -9.69 4.20 13.10
CA ILE A 22 -8.35 4.58 12.61
C ILE A 22 -8.39 5.80 11.69
N PHE A 23 -9.56 6.21 11.17
CA PHE A 23 -9.67 7.39 10.33
C PHE A 23 -10.22 8.60 11.09
N HIS A 24 -9.48 9.09 12.09
CA HIS A 24 -9.61 10.49 12.50
C HIS A 24 -8.52 11.28 11.76
N LEU A 25 -8.83 11.64 10.51
CA LEU A 25 -8.16 12.74 9.83
C LEU A 25 -8.14 13.94 10.78
N ARG A 26 -6.95 14.47 11.08
CA ARG A 26 -6.78 15.73 11.80
C ARG A 26 -7.40 16.86 10.95
N ARG A 27 -8.72 17.07 11.09
CA ARG A 27 -9.43 18.21 10.50
C ARG A 27 -8.81 19.48 11.07
N ARG A 28 -8.12 20.25 10.22
CA ARG A 28 -7.93 21.68 10.49
C ARG A 28 -9.33 22.28 10.53
N HIS A 29 -9.66 22.92 11.65
CA HIS A 29 -10.94 23.61 11.84
C HIS A 29 -11.01 24.76 10.83
N HIS A 30 -11.68 24.52 9.71
CA HIS A 30 -12.15 25.57 8.82
C HIS A 30 -13.66 25.56 8.92
N ASN A 31 -14.23 26.62 9.50
CA ASN A 31 -15.68 26.81 9.56
C ASN A 31 -16.19 26.91 8.12
N HIS A 32 -16.94 25.90 7.70
CA HIS A 32 -17.77 25.96 6.50
C HIS A 32 -18.97 25.03 6.71
N ASP A 33 -20.15 25.54 6.35
CA ASP A 33 -21.42 24.82 6.30
C ASP A 33 -21.24 23.49 5.56
N HIS A 34 -21.00 22.41 6.30
CA HIS A 34 -20.81 21.10 5.72
C HIS A 34 -22.19 20.49 5.57
N LYS A 35 -22.74 20.58 4.36
CA LYS A 35 -23.66 19.54 3.90
C LYS A 35 -22.88 18.24 4.03
N ASP A 36 -23.42 17.29 4.79
CA ASP A 36 -22.86 15.95 4.94
C ASP A 36 -22.99 15.22 3.59
N GLU A 37 -22.12 15.56 2.64
CA GLU A 37 -21.93 14.78 1.43
C GLU A 37 -21.34 13.44 1.87
N HIS A 38 -22.19 12.43 1.87
CA HIS A 38 -21.82 11.06 2.18
C HIS A 38 -20.93 10.55 1.04
N TYR A 39 -19.61 10.75 1.15
CA TYR A 39 -18.67 10.21 0.18
C TYR A 39 -18.73 8.69 0.21
N ASP A 40 -19.10 8.08 -0.92
CA ASP A 40 -19.06 6.63 -1.07
C ASP A 40 -17.61 6.15 -1.18
N LEU A 41 -17.04 5.81 -0.02
CA LEU A 41 -15.68 5.28 0.09
C LEU A 41 -15.53 3.85 -0.44
N SER A 42 -16.65 3.14 -0.67
CA SER A 42 -16.63 1.75 -1.15
C SER A 42 -16.01 1.63 -2.54
N LYS A 43 -16.04 2.70 -3.33
CA LYS A 43 -15.36 2.78 -4.63
C LYS A 43 -13.84 2.68 -4.52
N PHE A 44 -13.25 3.14 -3.42
CA PHE A 44 -11.79 3.28 -3.27
C PHE A 44 -11.18 2.23 -2.34
N PHE A 45 -11.98 1.70 -1.41
CA PHE A 45 -11.52 0.81 -0.36
C PHE A 45 -12.39 -0.43 -0.22
N LEU A 46 -11.73 -1.55 0.03
CA LEU A 46 -12.36 -2.82 0.40
C LEU A 46 -12.79 -2.79 1.88
N GLU A 47 -13.74 -3.64 2.24
CA GLU A 47 -14.13 -3.85 3.65
C GLU A 47 -13.03 -4.55 4.48
N LYS A 48 -12.20 -5.36 3.81
CA LYS A 48 -11.04 -6.07 4.39
C LYS A 48 -9.87 -6.03 3.41
N PRO A 49 -8.62 -6.05 3.87
CA PRO A 49 -7.47 -5.97 2.98
C PRO A 49 -7.27 -7.30 2.24
N GLN A 50 -6.91 -7.21 0.96
CA GLN A 50 -6.41 -8.36 0.21
C GLN A 50 -4.93 -8.58 0.55
N LEU A 51 -4.64 -9.72 1.18
CA LEU A 51 -3.32 -10.04 1.73
C LEU A 51 -2.47 -10.92 0.81
N ASP A 52 -3.04 -11.40 -0.29
CA ASP A 52 -2.32 -12.21 -1.28
C ASP A 52 -1.13 -11.43 -1.82
N LYS A 53 0.02 -12.12 -1.84
CA LYS A 53 1.29 -11.54 -2.28
C LYS A 53 1.67 -12.10 -3.63
N LEU A 54 1.96 -11.21 -4.56
CA LEU A 54 2.78 -11.55 -5.71
C LEU A 54 4.24 -11.46 -5.26
N SER A 55 4.97 -12.58 -5.29
CA SER A 55 6.38 -12.62 -4.91
C SER A 55 7.22 -13.17 -6.05
N ILE A 56 8.29 -12.45 -6.38
CA ILE A 56 9.30 -12.85 -7.35
C ILE A 56 10.64 -12.79 -6.64
N HIS A 57 11.49 -13.78 -6.83
CA HIS A 57 12.79 -13.83 -6.19
C HIS A 57 13.78 -14.57 -7.08
N ASP A 58 15.03 -14.17 -6.94
CA ASP A 58 16.22 -14.81 -7.46
C ASP A 58 17.23 -14.90 -6.31
N SER A 59 18.37 -15.52 -6.56
CA SER A 59 19.52 -15.60 -5.68
C SER A 59 19.99 -14.25 -5.11
N THR A 60 19.76 -13.14 -5.80
CA THR A 60 20.30 -11.81 -5.43
C THR A 60 19.27 -10.71 -5.31
N PHE A 61 18.01 -10.93 -5.71
CA PHE A 61 16.94 -9.94 -5.54
C PHE A 61 15.60 -10.60 -5.20
N ALA A 62 14.72 -9.82 -4.58
CA ALA A 62 13.35 -10.21 -4.36
C ALA A 62 12.42 -9.01 -4.55
N PHE A 63 11.19 -9.30 -4.97
CA PHE A 63 10.11 -8.35 -5.17
C PHE A 63 8.84 -8.92 -4.55
N GLY A 64 8.05 -8.06 -3.93
CA GLY A 64 6.75 -8.38 -3.35
C GLY A 64 5.75 -7.28 -3.64
N ALA A 65 4.55 -7.64 -4.11
CA ALA A 65 3.42 -6.74 -4.30
C ALA A 65 2.19 -7.25 -3.54
N MET A 66 1.35 -6.33 -3.05
CA MET A 66 0.11 -6.64 -2.36
C MET A 66 -0.86 -5.48 -2.51
N GLN A 67 -2.13 -5.78 -2.79
CA GLN A 67 -3.18 -4.78 -3.00
C GLN A 67 -3.60 -4.08 -1.70
N GLY A 68 -3.67 -4.82 -0.60
CA GLY A 68 -4.09 -4.27 0.68
C GLY A 68 -5.54 -3.79 0.62
N TRP A 69 -5.78 -2.56 1.06
CA TRP A 69 -7.13 -2.01 1.24
C TRP A 69 -7.74 -1.38 0.00
N ARG A 70 -6.95 -1.12 -1.05
CA ARG A 70 -7.44 -0.44 -2.26
C ARG A 70 -8.39 -1.37 -3.01
N SER A 71 -9.43 -0.81 -3.63
CA SER A 71 -10.36 -1.57 -4.47
C SER A 71 -9.68 -2.15 -5.72
N THR A 72 -8.59 -1.53 -6.19
CA THR A 72 -7.78 -1.93 -7.35
C THR A 72 -6.30 -2.02 -7.00
N MET A 73 -5.56 -2.93 -7.67
CA MET A 73 -4.09 -3.00 -7.65
C MET A 73 -3.53 -2.30 -8.90
N GLU A 74 -3.09 -1.06 -8.74
CA GLU A 74 -2.62 -0.22 -9.85
C GLU A 74 -1.10 -0.31 -10.04
N ASP A 75 -0.34 -0.74 -9.02
CA ASP A 75 1.11 -0.87 -9.17
C ASP A 75 1.49 -1.88 -10.25
N LYS A 76 2.53 -1.53 -11.00
CA LYS A 76 3.25 -2.42 -11.91
C LYS A 76 4.73 -2.41 -11.56
N HIS A 77 5.44 -3.45 -11.97
CA HIS A 77 6.88 -3.53 -11.76
C HIS A 77 7.57 -4.10 -13.00
N LYS A 78 8.84 -3.76 -13.16
CA LYS A 78 9.75 -4.37 -14.12
C LYS A 78 11.06 -4.70 -13.40
N HIS A 79 11.60 -5.88 -13.69
CA HIS A 79 12.89 -6.33 -13.18
C HIS A 79 13.58 -7.11 -14.29
N LEU A 80 14.92 -7.15 -14.25
CA LEU A 80 15.75 -7.94 -15.17
C LEU A 80 15.39 -7.77 -16.65
N ILE A 81 15.27 -6.53 -17.13
CA ILE A 81 15.13 -6.28 -18.57
C ILE A 81 16.52 -6.47 -19.20
N PRO A 82 16.76 -7.49 -20.03
CA PRO A 82 18.00 -7.59 -20.78
C PRO A 82 18.07 -6.45 -21.79
N PHE A 83 19.20 -5.75 -21.81
CA PHE A 83 19.44 -4.72 -22.82
C PHE A 83 20.13 -5.36 -24.03
N ASP A 84 19.44 -5.32 -25.18
CA ASP A 84 19.98 -5.84 -26.45
C ASP A 84 21.20 -5.05 -26.95
N ASN A 85 21.38 -3.82 -26.44
CA ASN A 85 22.54 -2.99 -26.74
C ASN A 85 23.79 -3.52 -26.00
N HIS A 86 24.83 -3.83 -26.76
CA HIS A 86 26.13 -4.30 -26.28
C HIS A 86 26.72 -3.45 -25.14
N ALA A 87 26.46 -2.14 -25.11
CA ALA A 87 26.98 -1.25 -24.08
C ALA A 87 26.42 -1.52 -22.67
N TRP A 88 25.24 -2.13 -22.55
CA TRP A 88 24.50 -2.26 -21.28
C TRP A 88 24.27 -3.71 -20.87
N LYS A 89 24.98 -4.67 -21.47
CA LYS A 89 24.82 -6.11 -21.18
C LYS A 89 25.11 -6.50 -19.73
N SER A 90 25.91 -5.72 -19.00
CA SER A 90 26.22 -5.96 -17.58
C SER A 90 25.30 -5.20 -16.62
N TRP A 91 24.36 -4.41 -17.15
CA TRP A 91 23.47 -3.59 -16.33
C TRP A 91 22.18 -4.33 -16.01
N SER A 92 21.59 -3.99 -14.87
CA SER A 92 20.29 -4.49 -14.46
C SER A 92 19.35 -3.31 -14.23
N TYR A 93 18.10 -3.47 -14.65
CA TYR A 93 17.06 -2.45 -14.51
C TYR A 93 15.91 -2.97 -13.64
N PHE A 94 15.54 -2.14 -12.67
CA PHE A 94 14.43 -2.38 -11.76
C PHE A 94 13.59 -1.10 -11.69
N SER A 95 12.27 -1.25 -11.78
CA SER A 95 11.35 -0.14 -11.60
C SER A 95 10.01 -0.59 -11.05
N ILE A 96 9.40 0.34 -10.31
CA ILE A 96 8.07 0.21 -9.73
C ILE A 96 7.29 1.43 -10.22
N PHE A 97 6.09 1.19 -10.72
CA PHE A 97 5.18 2.22 -11.23
C PHE A 97 3.95 2.23 -10.35
N ASP A 98 3.73 3.33 -9.64
CA ASP A 98 2.53 3.59 -8.84
C ASP A 98 1.50 4.29 -9.73
N GLY A 99 0.53 3.49 -10.21
CA GLY A 99 -0.50 3.96 -11.11
C GLY A 99 -1.53 4.85 -10.40
N HIS A 100 -1.98 5.88 -11.09
CA HIS A 100 -3.09 6.73 -10.64
C HIS A 100 -3.83 7.32 -11.85
N ASN A 101 -5.13 7.59 -11.69
CA ASN A 101 -5.96 8.33 -12.64
C ASN A 101 -6.24 9.74 -12.11
#